data_AF-A0A8X6L7F2-F1
#
_entry.id   AF-A0A8X6L7F2-F1
#
_cell.length_a   1.000
_cell.length_b   1.000
_cell.length_c   1.000
_cell.angle_alpha   90.00
_cell.angle_beta   90.00
_cell.angle_gamma   90.00
#
_symmetry.space_group_name_H-M   'P 1'
#
loop_
_entity.id
_entity.type
_entity.pdbx_description
1 polymer ?
#
loop_
_entity_poly.entity_id
_entity_poly.type
_entity_poly.pdbx_seq_one_letter_code
_entity_poly.pdbx_strand_id
1 'polypeptide(L)'
;MEHYISLFLVSPQEVKIITPRRPLSSGETLEVVCQTFGSRPPARLSWWIGQESLNSMAKETVSGDGNSTVSRLQFRPTSEEHGKLLICKAHNPETPDSALEDKWDLNVYFAPQLSLALGASQQYEHIREGSDVYFDCNIQANPPVTSVTWKLHSRSLEHQPAAGIIIRNHSLLLQSVGRRHRGKYRCLATNSEGEGISEEAELMVQFSPVCISGQKRAYGVARHEEVNVTCEVDADPDDIQFRWMFNNTSETIDIITFTSSATQSIASYIPRSKMDYGTLSCWGRNSIGVQRHPCVFSIVPAGPPDPLKNCTLLSFSASSFLVNCTPGIDDGGLKPKFHLMAVGLRDDKDTKNFTVVSDEPQFLVRGLNPGVTYELVMYASNAKGRSTTIELLATTLFRAERRTGDEPPIAISAVLAVLMGLVGALVLLAIIIIFIMKSRSSSDNSVEQGESNEKMQTPKIKHFEDDSPDVIPSKPFCTDYSSLAPNSNSEIIYENVAQKEHTYANIMNRMHFVPSEPYDDITYAELALPDSQQPFVRHRLEPPTEYADIDFQNSRGTFPGTTTVIGNEEDTARSPLVISSKAIRVIPEECQPGLGAV
;
A
#
# COMPACT_ATOMS: atom_id res chain seq x y z
N MET A 1 -22.30 68.25 -76.54
CA MET A 1 -22.34 66.78 -76.69
C MET A 1 -21.95 66.20 -75.35
N GLU A 2 -22.93 65.72 -74.58
CA GLU A 2 -22.66 64.94 -73.37
C GLU A 2 -22.88 63.47 -73.75
N HIS A 3 -21.82 62.67 -73.66
CA HIS A 3 -21.93 61.23 -73.90
C HIS A 3 -22.55 60.58 -72.67
N TYR A 4 -23.84 60.28 -72.76
CA TYR A 4 -24.55 59.47 -71.76
C TYR A 4 -24.06 58.01 -71.86
N ILE A 5 -22.88 57.73 -71.28
CA ILE A 5 -22.40 56.37 -71.11
C ILE A 5 -23.33 55.70 -70.11
N SER A 6 -24.23 54.85 -70.62
CA SER A 6 -25.00 53.95 -69.77
C SER A 6 -24.03 52.97 -69.13
N LEU A 7 -23.68 53.24 -67.87
CA LEU A 7 -22.97 52.30 -67.02
C LEU A 7 -23.93 51.17 -66.66
N PHE A 8 -23.99 50.17 -67.54
CA PHE A 8 -24.70 48.93 -67.28
C PHE A 8 -24.13 48.29 -66.02
N LEU A 9 -24.89 48.39 -64.93
CA LEU A 9 -24.63 47.64 -63.70
C LEU A 9 -24.84 46.17 -63.98
N VAL A 10 -23.92 45.34 -63.51
CA VAL A 10 -23.96 43.87 -63.67
C VAL A 10 -23.70 43.26 -62.30
N SER A 11 -24.63 42.43 -61.82
CA SER A 11 -24.45 41.65 -60.60
C SER A 11 -23.31 40.63 -60.76
N PRO A 12 -22.78 40.05 -59.67
CA PRO A 12 -21.86 38.91 -59.78
C PRO A 12 -22.51 37.78 -60.61
N GLN A 13 -21.72 37.10 -61.46
CA GLN A 13 -22.22 35.99 -62.30
C GLN A 13 -21.85 34.62 -61.73
N GLU A 14 -20.67 34.51 -61.12
CA GLU A 14 -20.23 33.35 -60.34
C GLU A 14 -19.51 33.85 -59.08
N VAL A 15 -19.64 33.10 -57.98
CA VAL A 15 -18.76 33.19 -56.81
C VAL A 15 -18.40 31.77 -56.39
N LYS A 16 -17.15 31.54 -55.97
CA LYS A 16 -16.66 30.18 -55.68
C LYS A 16 -15.49 30.19 -54.71
N ILE A 17 -15.54 29.32 -53.71
CA ILE A 17 -14.41 28.97 -52.86
C ILE A 17 -13.55 27.99 -53.65
N ILE A 18 -12.33 28.42 -54.02
CA ILE A 18 -11.41 27.65 -54.87
C ILE A 18 -10.39 26.83 -54.06
N THR A 19 -10.31 27.03 -52.75
CA THR A 19 -9.52 26.16 -51.85
C THR A 19 -10.07 24.72 -51.89
N PRO A 20 -9.20 23.69 -52.04
CA PRO A 20 -9.64 22.30 -52.06
C PRO A 20 -10.36 21.89 -50.77
N ARG A 21 -11.60 21.40 -50.89
CA ARG A 21 -12.41 20.94 -49.77
C ARG A 21 -11.81 19.64 -49.20
N ARG A 22 -11.08 19.78 -48.09
CA ARG A 22 -10.45 18.71 -47.29
C ARG A 22 -10.83 18.92 -45.82
N PRO A 23 -10.67 17.91 -44.94
CA PRO A 23 -10.73 18.14 -43.51
C PRO A 23 -9.67 19.15 -43.05
N LEU A 24 -9.97 19.89 -41.99
CA LEU A 24 -9.13 20.97 -41.46
C LEU A 24 -8.77 20.68 -39.99
N SER A 25 -7.50 20.68 -39.60
CA SER A 25 -7.12 20.45 -38.20
C SER A 25 -7.35 21.70 -37.34
N SER A 26 -8.04 21.52 -36.21
CA SER A 26 -8.42 22.57 -35.27
C SER A 26 -7.20 23.27 -34.69
N GLY A 27 -7.16 24.59 -34.81
CA GLY A 27 -6.05 25.43 -34.34
C GLY A 27 -4.89 25.58 -35.33
N GLU A 28 -4.93 24.98 -36.52
CA GLU A 28 -4.02 25.30 -37.63
C GLU A 28 -4.55 26.49 -38.46
N THR A 29 -3.66 27.39 -38.90
CA THR A 29 -4.06 28.54 -39.74
C THR A 29 -3.83 28.23 -41.22
N LEU A 30 -4.86 28.40 -42.06
CA LEU A 30 -4.81 28.20 -43.50
C LEU A 30 -5.36 29.41 -44.28
N GLU A 31 -4.97 29.54 -45.55
CA GLU A 31 -5.58 30.51 -46.46
C GLU A 31 -6.76 29.89 -47.22
N VAL A 32 -7.96 30.40 -46.96
CA VAL A 32 -9.16 30.08 -47.74
C VAL A 32 -9.37 31.15 -48.80
N VAL A 33 -9.43 30.74 -50.07
CA VAL A 33 -9.50 31.64 -51.22
C VAL A 33 -10.86 31.53 -51.89
N CYS A 34 -11.51 32.67 -52.11
CA CYS A 34 -12.75 32.79 -52.86
C CYS A 34 -12.56 33.77 -54.01
N GLN A 35 -13.21 33.49 -55.14
CA GLN A 35 -13.15 34.28 -56.36
C GLN A 35 -14.56 34.53 -56.92
N THR A 36 -14.76 35.70 -57.52
CA THR A 36 -15.98 36.07 -58.23
C THR A 36 -15.65 36.75 -59.57
N PHE A 37 -16.60 36.71 -60.50
CA PHE A 37 -16.45 37.19 -61.88
C PHE A 37 -17.67 37.97 -62.38
N GLY A 38 -17.45 38.87 -63.34
CA GLY A 38 -18.50 39.45 -64.19
C GLY A 38 -19.29 40.63 -63.62
N SER A 39 -18.98 41.07 -62.41
CA SER A 39 -19.66 42.21 -61.75
C SER A 39 -19.18 43.57 -62.27
N ARG A 40 -20.10 44.53 -62.39
CA ARG A 40 -19.80 45.95 -62.68
C ARG A 40 -20.66 46.87 -61.79
N PRO A 41 -20.08 47.73 -60.92
CA PRO A 41 -18.66 47.78 -60.55
C PRO A 41 -18.14 46.46 -59.94
N PRO A 42 -16.81 46.30 -59.73
CA PRO A 42 -16.24 45.07 -59.17
C PRO A 42 -16.91 44.68 -57.86
N ALA A 43 -17.30 43.41 -57.75
CA ALA A 43 -17.96 42.90 -56.56
C ALA A 43 -17.01 42.88 -55.36
N ARG A 44 -17.57 43.12 -54.18
CA ARG A 44 -16.91 42.94 -52.89
C ARG A 44 -17.22 41.54 -52.35
N LEU A 45 -16.21 40.86 -51.82
CA LEU A 45 -16.31 39.53 -51.23
C LEU A 45 -16.33 39.63 -49.71
N SER A 46 -17.27 38.91 -49.09
CA SER A 46 -17.43 38.86 -47.63
C SER A 46 -17.52 37.43 -47.11
N TRP A 47 -16.94 37.19 -45.95
CA TRP A 47 -16.82 35.88 -45.31
C TRP A 47 -17.65 35.80 -44.04
N TRP A 48 -18.44 34.73 -43.93
CA TRP A 48 -19.39 34.55 -42.84
C TRP A 48 -19.39 33.11 -42.33
N ILE A 49 -19.62 32.94 -41.03
CA ILE A 49 -19.87 31.64 -40.40
C ILE A 49 -21.01 31.78 -39.38
N GLY A 50 -22.14 31.12 -39.66
CA GLY A 50 -23.39 31.40 -38.94
C GLY A 50 -23.83 32.86 -39.10
N GLN A 51 -23.70 33.66 -38.04
CA GLN A 51 -23.95 35.12 -38.04
C GLN A 51 -22.66 35.96 -37.93
N GLU A 52 -21.50 35.33 -37.71
CA GLU A 52 -20.23 36.02 -37.50
C GLU A 52 -19.57 36.40 -38.83
N SER A 53 -19.01 37.62 -38.90
CA SER A 53 -18.32 38.15 -40.08
C SER A 53 -16.80 38.04 -39.90
N LEU A 54 -16.15 37.22 -40.72
CA LEU A 54 -14.70 36.99 -40.68
C LEU A 54 -13.90 38.02 -41.54
N ASN A 55 -14.58 39.08 -42.00
CA ASN A 55 -14.06 40.05 -42.97
C ASN A 55 -12.77 40.78 -42.54
N SER A 56 -12.53 40.93 -41.23
CA SER A 56 -11.31 41.53 -40.66
C SER A 56 -10.05 40.69 -40.92
N MET A 57 -10.20 39.38 -41.15
CA MET A 57 -9.12 38.43 -41.43
C MET A 57 -8.95 38.15 -42.93
N ALA A 58 -9.71 38.86 -43.78
CA ALA A 58 -9.72 38.67 -45.22
C ALA A 58 -9.03 39.82 -45.96
N LYS A 59 -8.19 39.48 -46.94
CA LYS A 59 -7.56 40.43 -47.86
C LYS A 59 -8.14 40.30 -49.25
N GLU A 60 -8.83 41.35 -49.70
CA GLU A 60 -9.39 41.45 -51.04
C GLU A 60 -8.38 42.03 -52.05
N THR A 61 -8.45 41.52 -53.28
CA THR A 61 -7.68 41.99 -54.44
C THR A 61 -8.58 41.97 -55.68
N VAL A 62 -8.54 43.04 -56.48
CA VAL A 62 -9.29 43.16 -57.73
C VAL A 62 -8.32 43.10 -58.91
N SER A 63 -8.69 42.40 -59.98
CA SER A 63 -7.94 42.32 -61.23
C SER A 63 -7.83 43.68 -61.92
N GLY A 64 -6.76 43.91 -62.68
CA GLY A 64 -6.51 45.19 -63.37
C GLY A 64 -7.52 45.53 -64.49
N ASP A 65 -8.32 44.56 -64.93
CA ASP A 65 -9.44 44.72 -65.85
C ASP A 65 -10.80 44.94 -65.13
N GLY A 66 -10.81 44.89 -63.80
CA GLY A 66 -12.01 44.98 -62.97
C GLY A 66 -12.97 43.79 -63.05
N ASN A 67 -12.67 42.75 -63.83
CA ASN A 67 -13.61 41.66 -64.14
C ASN A 67 -13.66 40.56 -63.06
N SER A 68 -12.61 40.45 -62.24
CA SER A 68 -12.54 39.46 -61.15
C SER A 68 -12.08 40.09 -59.84
N THR A 69 -12.74 39.70 -58.76
CA THR A 69 -12.31 39.95 -57.38
C THR A 69 -11.93 38.63 -56.73
N VAL A 70 -10.81 38.61 -56.02
CA VAL A 70 -10.31 37.47 -55.24
C VAL A 70 -10.11 37.92 -53.79
N SER A 71 -10.64 37.16 -52.84
CA SER A 71 -10.49 37.39 -51.41
C SER A 71 -9.83 36.19 -50.73
N ARG A 72 -8.84 36.49 -49.90
CA ARG A 72 -8.00 35.52 -49.18
C ARG A 72 -8.24 35.68 -47.69
N LEU A 73 -8.98 34.75 -47.10
CA LEU A 73 -9.25 34.68 -45.67
C LEU A 73 -8.13 33.88 -44.99
N GLN A 74 -7.47 34.48 -44.00
CA GLN A 74 -6.61 33.75 -43.06
C GLN A 74 -7.50 33.14 -41.97
N PHE A 75 -7.82 31.85 -42.11
CA PHE A 75 -8.79 31.15 -41.26
C PHE A 75 -8.08 30.15 -40.33
N ARG A 76 -8.55 30.06 -39.09
CA ARG A 76 -8.01 29.17 -38.06
C ARG A 76 -9.17 28.48 -37.34
N PRO A 77 -9.67 27.33 -37.82
CA PRO A 77 -10.88 26.72 -37.30
C PRO A 77 -10.72 26.21 -35.87
N THR A 78 -11.82 26.15 -35.13
CA THR A 78 -11.92 25.45 -33.83
C THR A 78 -12.85 24.23 -33.93
N SER A 79 -12.81 23.35 -32.91
CA SER A 79 -13.75 22.23 -32.78
C SER A 79 -15.22 22.65 -32.81
N GLU A 80 -15.55 23.87 -32.36
CA GLU A 80 -16.93 24.38 -32.40
C GLU A 80 -17.42 24.67 -33.83
N GLU A 81 -16.53 24.78 -34.82
CA GLU A 81 -16.89 25.03 -36.21
C GLU A 81 -17.05 23.75 -37.04
N HIS A 82 -16.84 22.58 -36.45
CA HIS A 82 -17.19 21.31 -37.08
C HIS A 82 -18.68 21.29 -37.46
N GLY A 83 -18.99 21.00 -38.73
CA GLY A 83 -20.36 20.98 -39.26
C GLY A 83 -21.02 22.37 -39.40
N LYS A 84 -20.29 23.47 -39.19
CA LYS A 84 -20.75 24.81 -39.56
C LYS A 84 -20.47 25.08 -41.04
N LEU A 85 -21.27 25.96 -41.65
CA LEU A 85 -21.09 26.42 -43.02
C LEU A 85 -20.23 27.69 -43.05
N LEU A 86 -19.07 27.63 -43.71
CA LEU A 86 -18.31 28.81 -44.14
C LEU A 86 -18.90 29.32 -45.46
N ILE A 87 -19.30 30.59 -45.49
CA ILE A 87 -19.98 31.22 -46.62
C ILE A 87 -19.10 32.33 -47.19
N CYS A 88 -18.81 32.28 -48.50
CA CYS A 88 -18.27 33.41 -49.25
C CYS A 88 -19.40 34.07 -50.04
N LYS A 89 -19.73 35.33 -49.71
CA LYS A 89 -20.80 36.12 -50.33
C LYS A 89 -20.26 37.29 -51.13
N ALA A 90 -20.53 37.31 -52.43
CA ALA A 90 -20.20 38.38 -53.37
C ALA A 90 -21.36 39.39 -53.45
N HIS A 91 -21.09 40.67 -53.16
CA HIS A 91 -22.05 41.76 -53.28
C HIS A 91 -21.54 42.84 -54.23
N ASN A 92 -22.40 43.32 -55.13
CA ASN A 92 -22.14 44.52 -55.93
C ASN A 92 -22.68 45.74 -55.13
N PRO A 93 -21.86 46.78 -54.87
CA PRO A 93 -22.28 47.98 -54.12
C PRO A 93 -23.57 48.64 -54.62
N GLU A 94 -23.81 48.62 -55.93
CA GLU A 94 -24.94 49.29 -56.58
C GLU A 94 -26.16 48.36 -56.76
N THR A 95 -26.03 47.06 -56.48
CA THR A 95 -27.11 46.05 -56.61
C THR A 95 -27.06 45.04 -55.44
N PRO A 96 -27.27 45.51 -54.19
CA PRO A 96 -27.08 44.68 -52.97
C PRO A 96 -28.01 43.45 -52.90
N ASP A 97 -29.22 43.56 -53.45
CA ASP A 97 -30.21 42.46 -53.46
C ASP A 97 -29.84 41.30 -54.41
N SER A 98 -28.86 41.51 -55.30
CA SER A 98 -28.40 40.53 -56.29
C SER A 98 -27.07 39.85 -55.90
N ALA A 99 -26.84 39.68 -54.59
CA ALA A 99 -25.64 39.05 -54.06
C ALA A 99 -25.67 37.51 -54.22
N LEU A 100 -24.55 36.92 -54.67
CA LEU A 100 -24.37 35.47 -54.79
C LEU A 100 -23.54 34.93 -53.61
N GLU A 101 -23.66 33.63 -53.32
CA GLU A 101 -22.89 32.95 -52.26
C GLU A 101 -22.47 31.52 -52.63
N ASP A 102 -21.25 31.12 -52.26
CA ASP A 102 -20.79 29.71 -52.21
C ASP A 102 -20.57 29.30 -50.74
N LYS A 103 -20.81 28.02 -50.44
CA LYS A 103 -20.87 27.45 -49.10
C LYS A 103 -19.99 26.21 -49.00
N TRP A 104 -19.16 26.16 -47.97
CA TRP A 104 -18.32 25.02 -47.63
C TRP A 104 -18.69 24.52 -46.22
N ASP A 105 -19.16 23.28 -46.16
CA ASP A 105 -19.34 22.51 -44.93
C ASP A 105 -17.99 22.16 -44.30
N LEU A 106 -17.75 22.63 -43.08
CA LEU A 106 -16.46 22.52 -42.40
C LEU A 106 -16.34 21.20 -41.64
N ASN A 107 -15.72 20.21 -42.26
CA ASN A 107 -15.21 19.03 -41.56
C ASN A 107 -13.92 19.38 -40.78
N VAL A 108 -14.07 20.01 -39.61
CA VAL A 108 -12.94 20.31 -38.71
C VAL A 108 -12.58 19.05 -37.91
N TYR A 109 -11.32 18.64 -37.96
CA TYR A 109 -10.73 17.59 -37.13
C TYR A 109 -10.19 18.20 -35.82
N PHE A 110 -10.38 17.52 -34.69
CA PHE A 110 -9.93 17.94 -33.37
C PHE A 110 -9.62 16.75 -32.46
N ALA A 111 -8.67 16.94 -31.55
CA ALA A 111 -8.34 15.93 -30.53
C ALA A 111 -9.52 15.72 -29.57
N PRO A 112 -9.67 14.52 -28.97
CA PRO A 112 -10.90 14.17 -28.24
C PRO A 112 -11.18 15.09 -27.04
N GLN A 113 -12.44 15.49 -26.89
CA GLN A 113 -12.95 16.25 -25.76
C GLN A 113 -13.80 15.32 -24.90
N LEU A 114 -13.41 15.15 -23.64
CA LEU A 114 -13.96 14.15 -22.73
C LEU A 114 -14.71 14.82 -21.58
N SER A 115 -15.78 14.19 -21.13
CA SER A 115 -16.50 14.50 -19.89
C SER A 115 -16.89 13.21 -19.18
N LEU A 116 -16.81 13.18 -17.85
CA LEU A 116 -16.86 11.97 -17.04
C LEU A 116 -18.02 11.98 -16.05
N ALA A 117 -19.08 11.24 -16.36
CA ALA A 117 -20.26 11.11 -15.52
C ALA A 117 -20.21 9.81 -14.70
N LEU A 118 -20.32 9.90 -13.37
CA LEU A 118 -20.56 8.73 -12.52
C LEU A 118 -22.05 8.40 -12.58
N GLY A 119 -22.42 7.29 -13.21
CA GLY A 119 -23.80 6.83 -13.40
C GLY A 119 -24.39 6.14 -12.16
N ALA A 120 -24.03 6.61 -10.97
CA ALA A 120 -24.57 6.11 -9.71
C ALA A 120 -26.05 6.49 -9.55
N SER A 121 -26.85 5.59 -8.97
CA SER A 121 -28.29 5.82 -8.75
C SER A 121 -28.54 6.95 -7.74
N GLN A 122 -28.78 8.15 -8.26
CA GLN A 122 -29.22 9.38 -7.56
C GLN A 122 -28.32 10.01 -6.50
N GLN A 123 -27.41 9.29 -5.82
CA GLN A 123 -26.51 9.89 -4.81
C GLN A 123 -25.06 9.39 -4.92
N TYR A 124 -24.19 10.27 -5.41
CA TYR A 124 -22.73 10.08 -5.50
C TYR A 124 -22.05 9.85 -4.14
N GLU A 125 -22.64 10.39 -3.06
CA GLU A 125 -22.04 10.47 -1.73
C GLU A 125 -22.25 9.21 -0.86
N HIS A 126 -23.05 8.23 -1.31
CA HIS A 126 -23.53 7.11 -0.48
C HIS A 126 -23.31 5.71 -1.08
N ILE A 127 -22.29 5.55 -1.93
CA ILE A 127 -21.89 4.25 -2.49
C ILE A 127 -21.29 3.37 -1.37
N ARG A 128 -21.76 2.12 -1.25
CA ARG A 128 -21.38 1.20 -0.16
C ARG A 128 -20.48 0.06 -0.64
N GLU A 129 -19.68 -0.51 0.26
CA GLU A 129 -18.95 -1.75 0.00
C GLU A 129 -19.94 -2.88 -0.36
N GLY A 130 -19.76 -3.50 -1.52
CA GLY A 130 -20.69 -4.46 -2.15
C GLY A 130 -21.60 -3.88 -3.26
N SER A 131 -21.61 -2.57 -3.51
CA SER A 131 -22.40 -1.96 -4.60
C SER A 131 -21.77 -2.14 -5.99
N ASP A 132 -22.58 -2.15 -7.06
CA ASP A 132 -22.09 -1.99 -8.44
C ASP A 132 -22.07 -0.50 -8.82
N VAL A 133 -21.04 -0.06 -9.54
CA VAL A 133 -20.76 1.36 -9.86
C VAL A 133 -20.40 1.52 -11.34
N TYR A 134 -21.05 2.46 -12.02
CA TYR A 134 -20.84 2.74 -13.44
C TYR A 134 -20.24 4.14 -13.65
N PHE A 135 -19.25 4.24 -14.53
CA PHE A 135 -18.71 5.50 -15.05
C PHE A 135 -18.96 5.54 -16.56
N ASP A 136 -19.54 6.64 -17.02
CA ASP A 136 -19.74 6.94 -18.42
C ASP A 136 -18.74 8.00 -18.90
N CYS A 137 -18.04 7.70 -19.99
CA CYS A 137 -17.10 8.63 -20.61
C CYS A 137 -17.75 9.18 -21.88
N ASN A 138 -18.31 10.38 -21.81
CA ASN A 138 -18.86 11.08 -22.97
C ASN A 138 -17.70 11.69 -23.76
N ILE A 139 -17.49 11.20 -24.98
CA ILE A 139 -16.37 11.56 -25.86
C ILE A 139 -16.93 12.28 -27.09
N GLN A 140 -16.50 13.51 -27.30
CA GLN A 140 -16.71 14.27 -28.53
C GLN A 140 -15.39 14.32 -29.30
N ALA A 141 -15.33 13.74 -30.49
CA ALA A 141 -14.09 13.65 -31.27
C ALA A 141 -14.39 13.54 -32.77
N ASN A 142 -13.55 14.17 -33.59
CA ASN A 142 -13.51 13.96 -35.03
C ASN A 142 -12.05 14.01 -35.52
N PRO A 143 -11.49 12.97 -36.16
CA PRO A 143 -12.08 11.68 -36.45
C PRO A 143 -12.50 10.90 -35.18
N PRO A 144 -13.32 9.84 -35.34
CA PRO A 144 -13.65 8.93 -34.24
C PRO A 144 -12.39 8.40 -33.52
N VAL A 145 -12.55 8.09 -32.23
CA VAL A 145 -11.43 7.62 -31.40
C VAL A 145 -10.98 6.20 -31.78
N THR A 146 -9.68 5.99 -31.75
CA THR A 146 -9.03 4.70 -32.06
C THR A 146 -8.78 3.87 -30.80
N SER A 147 -8.76 4.49 -29.62
CA SER A 147 -8.59 3.84 -28.33
C SER A 147 -9.24 4.63 -27.21
N VAL A 148 -9.66 3.93 -26.14
CA VAL A 148 -10.10 4.52 -24.86
C VAL A 148 -9.46 3.73 -23.72
N THR A 149 -8.85 4.44 -22.77
CA THR A 149 -8.14 3.88 -21.61
C THR A 149 -8.67 4.50 -20.34
N TRP A 150 -8.98 3.68 -19.34
CA TRP A 150 -9.34 4.13 -18.00
C TRP A 150 -8.11 4.17 -17.10
N LYS A 151 -8.00 5.17 -16.22
CA LYS A 151 -6.97 5.26 -15.19
C LYS A 151 -7.58 5.44 -13.80
N LEU A 152 -7.06 4.68 -12.84
CA LEU A 152 -7.27 4.87 -11.41
C LEU A 152 -6.00 5.50 -10.81
N HIS A 153 -6.13 6.73 -10.32
CA HIS A 153 -5.03 7.65 -10.00
C HIS A 153 -4.14 7.84 -11.24
N SER A 154 -2.98 7.18 -11.28
CA SER A 154 -2.02 7.19 -12.39
C SER A 154 -1.90 5.84 -13.11
N ARG A 155 -2.58 4.78 -12.64
CA ARG A 155 -2.46 3.43 -13.18
C ARG A 155 -3.58 3.14 -14.16
N SER A 156 -3.23 2.65 -15.36
CA SER A 156 -4.24 2.15 -16.31
C SER A 156 -5.01 0.97 -15.72
N LEU A 157 -6.31 0.94 -15.94
CA LEU A 157 -7.19 -0.18 -15.63
C LEU A 157 -7.34 -1.07 -16.86
N GLU A 158 -7.20 -2.37 -16.66
CA GLU A 158 -7.45 -3.38 -17.68
C GLU A 158 -8.87 -3.93 -17.57
N HIS A 159 -9.38 -4.51 -18.66
CA HIS A 159 -10.64 -5.24 -18.66
C HIS A 159 -10.43 -6.59 -17.93
N GLN A 160 -10.83 -6.68 -16.66
CA GLN A 160 -10.65 -7.85 -15.80
C GLN A 160 -11.97 -8.24 -15.10
N PRO A 161 -12.91 -8.92 -15.80
CA PRO A 161 -14.23 -9.24 -15.25
C PRO A 161 -14.17 -10.10 -13.98
N ALA A 162 -13.20 -11.02 -13.88
CA ALA A 162 -12.99 -11.84 -12.69
C ALA A 162 -12.55 -11.04 -11.45
N ALA A 163 -12.04 -9.81 -11.63
CA ALA A 163 -11.73 -8.88 -10.55
C ALA A 163 -12.89 -7.88 -10.28
N GLY A 164 -13.97 -7.96 -11.05
CA GLY A 164 -15.09 -7.01 -11.04
C GLY A 164 -14.89 -5.77 -11.93
N ILE A 165 -13.89 -5.74 -12.82
CA ILE A 165 -13.57 -4.56 -13.64
C ILE A 165 -13.96 -4.81 -15.10
N ILE A 166 -15.03 -4.14 -15.57
CA ILE A 166 -15.63 -4.39 -16.89
C ILE A 166 -15.65 -3.08 -17.70
N ILE A 167 -14.73 -2.95 -18.66
CA ILE A 167 -14.70 -1.84 -19.62
C ILE A 167 -15.46 -2.26 -20.89
N ARG A 168 -16.51 -1.54 -21.30
CA ARG A 168 -17.29 -1.79 -22.53
C ARG A 168 -17.83 -0.48 -23.09
N ASN A 169 -17.83 -0.33 -24.42
CA ASN A 169 -18.39 0.84 -25.13
C ASN A 169 -17.90 2.19 -24.56
N HIS A 170 -16.58 2.30 -24.32
CA HIS A 170 -15.90 3.42 -23.67
C HIS A 170 -16.18 3.60 -22.17
N SER A 171 -17.27 3.07 -21.64
CA SER A 171 -17.68 3.15 -20.23
C SER A 171 -17.03 2.08 -19.35
N LEU A 172 -17.01 2.31 -18.02
CA LEU A 172 -16.41 1.44 -17.00
C LEU A 172 -17.44 1.03 -15.95
N LEU A 173 -17.67 -0.26 -15.81
CA LEU A 173 -18.45 -0.87 -14.73
C LEU A 173 -17.50 -1.53 -13.72
N LEU A 174 -17.68 -1.19 -12.44
CA LEU A 174 -17.03 -1.83 -11.29
C LEU A 174 -18.09 -2.60 -10.49
N GLN A 175 -17.92 -3.91 -10.37
CA GLN A 175 -18.84 -4.77 -9.64
C GLN A 175 -18.38 -5.00 -8.20
N SER A 176 -19.32 -5.10 -7.26
CA SER A 176 -19.10 -5.34 -5.84
C SER A 176 -17.95 -4.50 -5.28
N VAL A 177 -18.05 -3.16 -5.42
CA VAL A 177 -16.96 -2.25 -5.05
C VAL A 177 -16.58 -2.39 -3.58
N GLY A 178 -15.31 -2.15 -3.28
CA GLY A 178 -14.81 -2.14 -1.91
C GLY A 178 -13.65 -1.18 -1.78
N ARG A 179 -13.08 -1.07 -0.59
CA ARG A 179 -12.05 -0.06 -0.26
C ARG A 179 -10.87 0.01 -1.25
N ARG A 180 -10.47 -1.12 -1.85
CA ARG A 180 -9.41 -1.19 -2.87
C ARG A 180 -9.73 -0.46 -4.19
N HIS A 181 -11.00 -0.16 -4.46
CA HIS A 181 -11.46 0.56 -5.65
C HIS A 181 -11.68 2.06 -5.41
N ARG A 182 -11.44 2.57 -4.18
CA ARG A 182 -11.57 4.00 -3.87
C ARG A 182 -10.54 4.86 -4.59
N GLY A 183 -10.89 6.13 -4.75
CA GLY A 183 -10.00 7.16 -5.28
C GLY A 183 -10.40 7.64 -6.67
N LYS A 184 -9.45 8.27 -7.38
CA LYS A 184 -9.77 9.13 -8.53
C LYS A 184 -9.71 8.39 -9.87
N TYR A 185 -10.77 8.48 -10.64
CA TYR A 185 -10.90 7.91 -11.98
C TYR A 185 -10.80 9.00 -13.05
N ARG A 186 -10.16 8.67 -14.17
CA ARG A 186 -10.15 9.47 -15.41
C ARG A 186 -10.29 8.53 -16.60
N CYS A 187 -10.99 8.97 -17.65
CA CYS A 187 -10.90 8.34 -18.97
C CYS A 187 -9.97 9.15 -19.88
N LEU A 188 -9.30 8.45 -20.78
CA LEU A 188 -8.44 9.00 -21.82
C LEU A 188 -8.85 8.40 -23.15
N ALA A 189 -8.83 9.18 -24.22
CA ALA A 189 -9.15 8.70 -25.56
C ALA A 189 -8.25 9.35 -26.62
N THR A 190 -7.94 8.61 -27.68
CA THR A 190 -6.98 9.05 -28.71
C THR A 190 -7.63 9.01 -30.09
N ASN A 191 -7.32 9.98 -30.96
CA ASN A 191 -7.59 9.92 -32.40
C ASN A 191 -6.35 10.38 -33.21
N SER A 192 -6.50 10.72 -34.50
CA SER A 192 -5.38 11.18 -35.34
C SER A 192 -4.78 12.51 -34.91
N GLU A 193 -5.55 13.36 -34.24
CA GLU A 193 -5.14 14.72 -33.88
C GLU A 193 -4.50 14.79 -32.48
N GLY A 194 -4.72 13.78 -31.63
CA GLY A 194 -4.06 13.68 -30.32
C GLY A 194 -4.81 12.85 -29.28
N GLU A 195 -4.38 13.01 -28.01
CA GLU A 195 -4.99 12.42 -26.82
C GLU A 195 -5.84 13.46 -26.07
N GLY A 196 -7.04 13.08 -25.68
CA GLY A 196 -7.92 13.79 -24.76
C GLY A 196 -7.99 13.09 -23.40
N ILE A 197 -8.16 13.87 -22.33
CA ILE A 197 -8.20 13.39 -20.94
C ILE A 197 -9.37 14.05 -20.22
N SER A 198 -10.21 13.27 -19.54
CA SER A 198 -11.33 13.79 -18.73
C SER A 198 -10.85 14.54 -17.48
N GLU A 199 -11.78 15.24 -16.83
CA GLU A 199 -11.75 15.60 -15.42
C GLU A 199 -11.58 14.37 -14.49
N GLU A 200 -11.35 14.62 -13.20
CA GLU A 200 -11.23 13.59 -12.16
C GLU A 200 -12.56 13.37 -11.45
N ALA A 201 -13.09 12.15 -11.52
CA ALA A 201 -14.23 11.70 -10.72
C ALA A 201 -13.75 10.83 -9.55
N GLU A 202 -14.06 11.21 -8.31
CA GLU A 202 -13.57 10.53 -7.12
C GLU A 202 -14.59 9.53 -6.55
N LEU A 203 -14.20 8.26 -6.48
CA LEU A 203 -15.03 7.19 -5.93
C LEU A 203 -14.78 7.03 -4.43
N MET A 204 -15.72 7.52 -3.64
CA MET A 204 -15.85 7.18 -2.22
C MET A 204 -16.62 5.87 -2.08
N VAL A 205 -16.21 5.02 -1.13
CA VAL A 205 -16.92 3.77 -0.81
C VAL A 205 -17.04 3.66 0.70
N GLN A 206 -18.27 3.76 1.20
CA GLN A 206 -18.65 3.69 2.61
C GLN A 206 -18.70 2.24 3.10
N PHE A 207 -18.30 2.01 4.35
CA PHE A 207 -18.15 0.68 4.95
C PHE A 207 -18.36 0.70 6.47
N SER A 208 -18.82 -0.42 7.02
CA SER A 208 -18.89 -0.63 8.48
C SER A 208 -17.50 -0.60 9.12
N PRO A 209 -17.32 -0.16 10.38
CA PRO A 209 -15.99 0.00 10.96
C PRO A 209 -15.17 -1.30 10.99
N VAL A 210 -13.84 -1.20 11.00
CA VAL A 210 -12.88 -2.32 11.02
C VAL A 210 -11.67 -1.98 11.88
N CYS A 211 -11.16 -2.92 12.68
CA CYS A 211 -10.01 -2.70 13.55
C CYS A 211 -8.72 -2.36 12.78
N ILE A 212 -8.04 -1.28 13.15
CA ILE A 212 -6.74 -0.91 12.57
C ILE A 212 -5.65 -1.92 12.94
N SER A 213 -4.81 -2.29 11.97
CA SER A 213 -3.67 -3.21 12.15
C SER A 213 -2.56 -2.58 13.01
N GLY A 214 -1.86 -3.40 13.80
CA GLY A 214 -0.72 -2.96 14.61
C GLY A 214 -1.04 -2.40 16.00
N GLN A 215 -2.31 -2.26 16.38
CA GLN A 215 -2.72 -1.89 17.74
C GLN A 215 -2.17 -2.85 18.81
N LYS A 216 -1.88 -2.33 19.99
CA LYS A 216 -1.47 -3.11 21.17
C LYS A 216 -2.60 -4.03 21.61
N ARG A 217 -2.46 -5.34 21.39
CA ARG A 217 -3.49 -6.34 21.77
C ARG A 217 -3.35 -6.95 23.16
N ALA A 218 -2.21 -6.80 23.84
CA ALA A 218 -1.96 -7.40 25.15
C ALA A 218 -1.61 -6.34 26.20
N TYR A 219 -2.24 -6.42 27.36
CA TYR A 219 -2.03 -5.53 28.49
C TYR A 219 -1.78 -6.34 29.75
N GLY A 220 -0.55 -6.30 30.26
CA GLY A 220 -0.21 -6.80 31.60
C GLY A 220 -0.65 -5.79 32.67
N VAL A 221 -1.43 -6.25 33.65
CA VAL A 221 -2.06 -5.41 34.68
C VAL A 221 -1.96 -6.10 36.04
N ALA A 222 -1.61 -5.35 37.09
CA ALA A 222 -1.61 -5.83 38.46
C ALA A 222 -3.03 -5.76 39.07
N ARG A 223 -3.30 -6.59 40.07
CA ARG A 223 -4.62 -6.64 40.71
C ARG A 223 -4.90 -5.34 41.50
N HIS A 224 -6.02 -4.69 41.19
CA HIS A 224 -6.44 -3.33 41.59
C HIS A 224 -5.70 -2.17 40.92
N GLU A 225 -4.91 -2.42 39.87
CA GLU A 225 -4.37 -1.37 39.00
C GLU A 225 -5.39 -1.02 37.90
N GLU A 226 -5.49 0.26 37.54
CA GLU A 226 -6.33 0.71 36.42
C GLU A 226 -5.57 0.60 35.10
N VAL A 227 -6.24 0.07 34.07
CA VAL A 227 -5.72 0.01 32.70
C VAL A 227 -6.66 0.74 31.74
N ASN A 228 -6.08 1.62 30.91
CA ASN A 228 -6.74 2.25 29.78
C ASN A 228 -6.42 1.46 28.50
N VAL A 229 -7.44 0.94 27.85
CA VAL A 229 -7.35 0.09 26.66
C VAL A 229 -7.92 0.85 25.47
N THR A 230 -7.05 1.15 24.49
CA THR A 230 -7.40 1.95 23.31
C THR A 230 -7.81 1.03 22.17
N CYS A 231 -8.99 1.30 21.61
CA CYS A 231 -9.51 0.70 20.39
C CYS A 231 -9.62 1.76 19.30
N GLU A 232 -9.05 1.50 18.13
CA GLU A 232 -9.03 2.39 16.98
C GLU A 232 -9.53 1.66 15.73
N VAL A 233 -10.41 2.31 14.96
CA VAL A 233 -11.16 1.66 13.88
C VAL A 233 -11.17 2.52 12.61
N ASP A 234 -10.88 1.87 11.48
CA ASP A 234 -11.05 2.39 10.12
C ASP A 234 -12.54 2.32 9.77
N ALA A 235 -13.15 3.43 9.35
CA ALA A 235 -14.58 3.52 9.02
C ALA A 235 -14.89 4.68 8.07
N ASP A 236 -15.97 4.55 7.29
CA ASP A 236 -16.55 5.65 6.51
C ASP A 236 -18.07 5.46 6.42
N PRO A 237 -18.91 6.31 7.05
CA PRO A 237 -18.54 7.48 7.86
C PRO A 237 -17.84 7.16 9.19
N ASP A 238 -17.24 8.18 9.80
CA ASP A 238 -16.43 8.16 11.03
C ASP A 238 -17.23 8.44 12.33
N ASP A 239 -18.52 8.78 12.23
CA ASP A 239 -19.45 8.77 13.36
C ASP A 239 -19.71 7.33 13.82
N ILE A 240 -19.08 6.94 14.94
CA ILE A 240 -19.04 5.56 15.43
C ILE A 240 -19.56 5.48 16.87
N GLN A 241 -20.60 4.68 17.04
CA GLN A 241 -21.09 4.22 18.34
C GLN A 241 -20.26 3.01 18.80
N PHE A 242 -19.59 3.14 19.94
CA PHE A 242 -18.78 2.08 20.54
C PHE A 242 -19.53 1.31 21.63
N ARG A 243 -19.22 0.02 21.76
CA ARG A 243 -19.62 -0.85 22.87
C ARG A 243 -18.44 -1.72 23.29
N TRP A 244 -18.21 -1.84 24.59
CA TRP A 244 -17.15 -2.68 25.15
C TRP A 244 -17.74 -3.82 25.97
N MET A 245 -17.24 -5.04 25.74
CA MET A 245 -17.60 -6.21 26.54
C MET A 245 -16.34 -6.90 27.07
N PHE A 246 -16.28 -7.16 28.36
CA PHE A 246 -15.32 -8.10 28.95
C PHE A 246 -15.86 -9.53 28.85
N ASN A 247 -14.99 -10.50 28.60
CA ASN A 247 -15.33 -11.90 28.52
C ASN A 247 -14.21 -12.77 29.14
N ASN A 248 -14.57 -13.56 30.14
CA ASN A 248 -13.69 -14.54 30.79
C ASN A 248 -14.19 -15.97 30.55
N THR A 249 -13.77 -16.95 31.35
CA THR A 249 -14.18 -18.36 31.23
C THR A 249 -15.56 -18.68 31.84
N SER A 250 -16.30 -17.69 32.36
CA SER A 250 -17.54 -17.90 33.12
C SER A 250 -18.65 -16.89 32.81
N GLU A 251 -18.31 -15.67 32.37
CA GLU A 251 -19.24 -14.55 32.22
C GLU A 251 -18.78 -13.57 31.12
N THR A 252 -19.76 -12.92 30.48
CA THR A 252 -19.55 -11.78 29.58
C THR A 252 -20.25 -10.55 30.17
N ILE A 253 -19.52 -9.45 30.36
CA ILE A 253 -19.96 -8.25 31.09
C ILE A 253 -19.80 -7.01 30.20
N ASP A 254 -20.84 -6.20 30.04
CA ASP A 254 -20.75 -4.88 29.38
C ASP A 254 -19.97 -3.89 30.25
N ILE A 255 -19.00 -3.19 29.65
CA ILE A 255 -18.25 -2.10 30.28
C ILE A 255 -18.87 -0.77 29.89
N ILE A 256 -19.29 0.00 30.89
CA ILE A 256 -19.85 1.35 30.75
C ILE A 256 -18.81 2.46 30.96
N THR A 257 -17.63 2.14 31.49
CA THR A 257 -16.55 3.10 31.79
C THR A 257 -15.58 3.25 30.62
N PHE A 258 -16.05 3.90 29.55
CA PHE A 258 -15.22 4.25 28.39
C PHE A 258 -15.49 5.67 27.89
N THR A 259 -14.52 6.22 27.16
CA THR A 259 -14.68 7.44 26.35
C THR A 259 -14.56 7.10 24.86
N SER A 260 -15.09 7.96 24.00
CA SER A 260 -15.03 7.78 22.54
C SER A 260 -14.94 9.13 21.83
N SER A 261 -14.19 9.18 20.74
CA SER A 261 -13.92 10.36 19.92
C SER A 261 -13.67 9.93 18.48
N ALA A 262 -14.65 10.16 17.59
CA ALA A 262 -14.64 9.71 16.19
C ALA A 262 -14.23 8.23 16.05
N THR A 263 -13.08 7.95 15.45
CA THR A 263 -12.55 6.61 15.18
C THR A 263 -11.88 5.89 16.36
N GLN A 264 -11.80 6.51 17.54
CA GLN A 264 -11.11 5.94 18.71
C GLN A 264 -12.01 5.86 19.96
N SER A 265 -11.87 4.79 20.73
CA SER A 265 -12.46 4.65 22.07
C SER A 265 -11.45 4.11 23.07
N ILE A 266 -11.53 4.56 24.33
CA ILE A 266 -10.66 4.15 25.42
C ILE A 266 -11.52 3.64 26.58
N ALA A 267 -11.41 2.35 26.89
CA ALA A 267 -12.06 1.76 28.07
C ALA A 267 -11.11 1.76 29.28
N SER A 268 -11.62 2.21 30.43
CA SER A 268 -10.98 2.02 31.74
C SER A 268 -11.47 0.71 32.36
N TYR A 269 -10.53 -0.11 32.83
CA TYR A 269 -10.79 -1.40 33.44
C TYR A 269 -9.87 -1.65 34.65
N ILE A 270 -10.37 -2.32 35.69
CA ILE A 270 -9.64 -2.59 36.94
C ILE A 270 -9.89 -4.04 37.39
N PRO A 271 -8.93 -4.98 37.21
CA PRO A 271 -9.09 -6.36 37.66
C PRO A 271 -8.94 -6.47 39.18
N ARG A 272 -10.01 -6.89 39.87
CA ARG A 272 -10.10 -7.04 41.34
C ARG A 272 -9.89 -8.49 41.79
N SER A 273 -10.36 -9.46 41.01
CA SER A 273 -10.23 -10.90 41.27
C SER A 273 -9.30 -11.61 40.27
N LYS A 274 -9.10 -12.92 40.43
CA LYS A 274 -8.39 -13.75 39.43
C LYS A 274 -9.25 -14.06 38.19
N MET A 275 -10.58 -13.94 38.28
CA MET A 275 -11.51 -14.12 37.16
C MET A 275 -11.63 -12.87 36.28
N ASP A 276 -11.10 -11.74 36.74
CA ASP A 276 -11.16 -10.44 36.06
C ASP A 276 -10.01 -10.31 35.02
N TYR A 277 -9.25 -11.38 34.79
CA TYR A 277 -8.31 -11.52 33.69
C TYR A 277 -8.96 -12.33 32.57
N GLY A 278 -8.77 -11.90 31.33
CA GLY A 278 -9.57 -12.39 30.21
C GLY A 278 -9.44 -11.49 28.98
N THR A 279 -10.53 -11.38 28.20
CA THR A 279 -10.54 -10.63 26.94
C THR A 279 -11.50 -9.46 26.99
N LEU A 280 -11.12 -8.35 26.34
CA LEU A 280 -11.98 -7.20 26.06
C LEU A 280 -12.29 -7.18 24.57
N SER A 281 -13.57 -7.07 24.22
CA SER A 281 -14.07 -6.94 22.86
C SER A 281 -14.66 -5.54 22.65
N CYS A 282 -13.96 -4.73 21.88
CA CYS A 282 -14.47 -3.46 21.37
C CYS A 282 -15.29 -3.71 20.10
N TRP A 283 -16.52 -3.21 20.06
CA TRP A 283 -17.40 -3.19 18.89
C TRP A 283 -17.67 -1.74 18.47
N GLY A 284 -17.52 -1.44 17.18
CA GLY A 284 -17.89 -0.17 16.57
C GLY A 284 -19.05 -0.32 15.58
N ARG A 285 -19.95 0.66 15.54
CA ARG A 285 -21.08 0.76 14.60
C ARG A 285 -21.18 2.18 14.03
N ASN A 286 -21.24 2.31 12.71
CA ASN A 286 -21.60 3.57 12.03
C ASN A 286 -22.97 3.44 11.34
N SER A 287 -23.34 4.42 10.52
CA SER A 287 -24.59 4.44 9.73
C SER A 287 -24.70 3.34 8.67
N ILE A 288 -23.59 2.72 8.28
CA ILE A 288 -23.53 1.64 7.27
C ILE A 288 -23.74 0.27 7.93
N GLY A 289 -23.14 0.05 9.10
CA GLY A 289 -23.29 -1.19 9.83
C GLY A 289 -22.42 -1.32 11.09
N VAL A 290 -22.51 -2.49 11.70
CA VAL A 290 -21.66 -2.94 12.81
C VAL A 290 -20.41 -3.63 12.25
N GLN A 291 -19.29 -3.55 12.95
CA GLN A 291 -18.12 -4.39 12.73
C GLN A 291 -18.48 -5.86 12.44
N ARG A 292 -17.81 -6.47 11.45
CA ARG A 292 -17.93 -7.92 11.18
C ARG A 292 -17.25 -8.78 12.24
N HIS A 293 -16.16 -8.28 12.83
CA HIS A 293 -15.43 -8.90 13.94
C HIS A 293 -14.96 -7.79 14.89
N PRO A 294 -15.01 -7.98 16.22
CA PRO A 294 -14.59 -6.98 17.20
C PRO A 294 -13.07 -6.86 17.29
N CYS A 295 -12.62 -5.75 17.87
CA CYS A 295 -11.22 -5.57 18.23
C CYS A 295 -10.99 -6.23 19.60
N VAL A 296 -10.24 -7.34 19.59
CA VAL A 296 -10.02 -8.17 20.79
C VAL A 296 -8.67 -7.86 21.44
N PHE A 297 -8.72 -7.57 22.73
CA PHE A 297 -7.57 -7.28 23.59
C PHE A 297 -7.52 -8.28 24.75
N SER A 298 -6.33 -8.62 25.23
CA SER A 298 -6.12 -9.54 26.35
C SER A 298 -5.61 -8.79 27.59
N ILE A 299 -6.33 -8.91 28.70
CA ILE A 299 -5.91 -8.43 30.02
C ILE A 299 -5.30 -9.62 30.76
N VAL A 300 -3.97 -9.59 30.92
CA VAL A 300 -3.20 -10.66 31.58
C VAL A 300 -2.66 -10.18 32.94
N PRO A 301 -2.55 -11.07 33.94
CA PRO A 301 -1.94 -10.71 35.22
C PRO A 301 -0.48 -10.35 35.00
N ALA A 302 -0.04 -9.24 35.58
CA ALA A 302 1.36 -8.84 35.58
C ALA A 302 1.80 -8.28 36.94
N GLY A 303 3.10 -8.41 37.21
CA GLY A 303 3.75 -7.92 38.43
C GLY A 303 5.24 -7.70 38.21
N PRO A 304 6.00 -7.30 39.24
CA PRO A 304 7.47 -7.27 39.16
C PRO A 304 8.02 -8.67 38.86
N PRO A 305 9.16 -8.80 38.15
CA PRO A 305 9.75 -10.11 37.88
C PRO A 305 10.29 -10.77 39.15
N ASP A 306 10.43 -12.11 39.13
CA ASP A 306 11.25 -12.84 40.10
C ASP A 306 12.68 -12.26 40.14
N PRO A 307 13.40 -12.39 41.28
CA PRO A 307 14.84 -12.18 41.30
C PRO A 307 15.56 -13.15 40.36
N LEU A 308 16.70 -12.70 39.85
CA LEU A 308 17.70 -13.52 39.16
C LEU A 308 18.10 -14.74 40.01
N LYS A 309 18.68 -15.76 39.38
CA LYS A 309 19.10 -17.00 40.06
C LYS A 309 20.49 -17.40 39.57
N ASN A 310 21.25 -18.14 40.37
CA ASN A 310 22.57 -18.68 39.97
C ASN A 310 23.57 -17.62 39.42
N CYS A 311 23.57 -16.41 39.97
CA CYS A 311 24.55 -15.38 39.59
C CYS A 311 25.97 -15.81 39.96
N THR A 312 26.85 -15.85 38.97
CA THR A 312 28.26 -16.29 39.10
C THR A 312 29.18 -15.33 38.36
N LEU A 313 30.38 -15.12 38.93
CA LEU A 313 31.41 -14.30 38.30
C LEU A 313 32.33 -15.20 37.47
N LEU A 314 32.23 -15.09 36.14
CA LEU A 314 32.91 -15.98 35.19
C LEU A 314 34.34 -15.54 34.88
N SER A 315 34.62 -14.25 34.86
CA SER A 315 35.98 -13.73 34.67
C SER A 315 36.19 -12.36 35.33
N PHE A 316 37.40 -12.15 35.82
CA PHE A 316 37.84 -10.92 36.45
C PHE A 316 39.22 -10.53 35.93
N SER A 317 39.46 -9.23 35.80
CA SER A 317 40.75 -8.67 35.44
C SER A 317 41.17 -7.60 36.45
N ALA A 318 42.22 -6.84 36.14
CA ALA A 318 42.57 -5.65 36.92
C ALA A 318 41.58 -4.48 36.73
N SER A 319 40.65 -4.54 35.76
CA SER A 319 39.72 -3.44 35.47
C SER A 319 38.34 -3.86 34.92
N SER A 320 37.96 -5.13 35.07
CA SER A 320 36.67 -5.64 34.58
C SER A 320 36.16 -6.87 35.34
N PHE A 321 34.84 -7.06 35.34
CA PHE A 321 34.16 -8.29 35.76
C PHE A 321 33.15 -8.72 34.69
N LEU A 322 33.04 -10.03 34.46
CA LEU A 322 31.93 -10.65 33.75
C LEU A 322 31.10 -11.45 34.74
N VAL A 323 29.84 -11.05 34.93
CA VAL A 323 28.85 -11.77 35.74
C VAL A 323 27.79 -12.37 34.83
N ASN A 324 27.45 -13.63 35.07
CA ASN A 324 26.40 -14.37 34.36
C ASN A 324 25.40 -14.92 35.37
N CYS A 325 24.12 -14.65 35.15
CA CYS A 325 23.01 -15.13 35.96
C CYS A 325 22.03 -15.91 35.08
N THR A 326 21.16 -16.71 35.71
CA THR A 326 19.91 -17.18 35.11
C THR A 326 18.76 -16.24 35.50
N PRO A 327 17.70 -16.12 34.68
CA PRO A 327 16.54 -15.30 35.02
C PRO A 327 15.72 -15.92 36.17
N GLY A 328 14.67 -15.20 36.58
CA GLY A 328 13.64 -15.70 37.49
C GLY A 328 12.83 -16.88 36.91
N ILE A 329 11.89 -17.44 37.71
CA ILE A 329 10.93 -18.43 37.19
C ILE A 329 9.73 -17.72 36.57
N ASP A 330 9.24 -16.67 37.21
CA ASP A 330 8.16 -15.81 36.71
C ASP A 330 8.74 -14.47 36.23
N ASP A 331 8.48 -14.07 34.98
CA ASP A 331 8.92 -12.77 34.46
C ASP A 331 7.98 -11.62 34.85
N GLY A 332 6.89 -11.95 35.56
CA GLY A 332 5.83 -11.02 35.92
C GLY A 332 4.87 -10.74 34.78
N GLY A 333 4.78 -11.64 33.78
CA GLY A 333 3.90 -11.54 32.61
C GLY A 333 4.29 -10.46 31.59
N LEU A 334 5.50 -9.89 31.71
CA LEU A 334 5.99 -8.78 30.91
C LEU A 334 7.51 -8.85 30.77
N LYS A 335 8.01 -8.79 29.52
CA LYS A 335 9.45 -8.90 29.22
C LYS A 335 10.30 -7.99 30.13
N PRO A 336 11.22 -8.55 30.93
CA PRO A 336 12.05 -7.79 31.85
C PRO A 336 13.30 -7.22 31.16
N LYS A 337 13.95 -6.29 31.86
CA LYS A 337 15.36 -5.92 31.69
C LYS A 337 16.13 -6.29 32.96
N PHE A 338 17.43 -6.53 32.81
CA PHE A 338 18.33 -6.93 33.88
C PHE A 338 19.33 -5.83 34.19
N HIS A 339 19.63 -5.63 35.47
CA HIS A 339 20.41 -4.51 35.96
C HIS A 339 21.48 -4.99 36.94
N LEU A 340 22.67 -4.42 36.84
CA LEU A 340 23.77 -4.58 37.80
C LEU A 340 24.33 -3.21 38.17
N MET A 341 24.44 -2.92 39.47
CA MET A 341 25.14 -1.77 40.02
C MET A 341 26.38 -2.25 40.78
N ALA A 342 27.54 -1.67 40.50
CA ALA A 342 28.79 -1.99 41.19
C ALA A 342 29.26 -0.78 42.01
N VAL A 343 29.40 -0.96 43.32
CA VAL A 343 29.79 0.07 44.30
C VAL A 343 31.15 -0.30 44.91
N GLY A 344 32.11 0.63 44.91
CA GLY A 344 33.43 0.36 45.48
C GLY A 344 33.41 0.40 47.01
N LEU A 345 33.80 -0.68 47.69
CA LEU A 345 33.85 -0.77 49.15
C LEU A 345 35.13 -0.16 49.77
N ARG A 346 35.79 0.75 49.06
CA ARG A 346 37.05 1.37 49.47
C ARG A 346 36.85 2.88 49.57
N ASP A 347 37.06 3.42 50.76
CA ASP A 347 36.78 4.82 51.12
C ASP A 347 37.83 5.79 50.52
N ASP A 348 37.93 5.78 49.19
CA ASP A 348 38.87 6.54 48.38
C ASP A 348 38.10 7.35 47.32
N LYS A 349 38.52 8.60 47.12
CA LYS A 349 37.76 9.68 46.48
C LYS A 349 37.61 9.54 44.96
N ASP A 350 38.26 8.54 44.37
CA ASP A 350 38.20 8.17 42.94
C ASP A 350 37.55 6.79 42.72
N THR A 351 36.86 6.23 43.72
CA THR A 351 35.97 5.08 43.51
C THR A 351 34.69 5.53 42.80
N LYS A 352 34.47 4.98 41.61
CA LYS A 352 33.28 5.26 40.79
C LYS A 352 32.30 4.12 40.93
N ASN A 353 31.01 4.47 41.01
CA ASN A 353 29.92 3.50 40.93
C ASN A 353 29.57 3.27 39.46
N PHE A 354 29.41 2.01 39.08
CA PHE A 354 29.07 1.61 37.72
C PHE A 354 27.64 1.07 37.69
N THR A 355 26.95 1.25 36.56
CA THR A 355 25.62 0.65 36.35
C THR A 355 25.55 0.12 34.93
N VAL A 356 25.13 -1.15 34.80
CA VAL A 356 24.97 -1.86 33.54
C VAL A 356 23.51 -2.31 33.45
N VAL A 357 22.90 -2.11 32.28
CA VAL A 357 21.54 -2.58 31.97
C VAL A 357 21.62 -3.42 30.70
N SER A 358 20.92 -4.55 30.69
CA SER A 358 20.96 -5.54 29.62
C SER A 358 19.55 -6.12 29.38
N ASP A 359 19.30 -6.60 28.17
CA ASP A 359 18.11 -7.40 27.83
C ASP A 359 18.27 -8.89 28.18
N GLU A 360 19.52 -9.33 28.44
CA GLU A 360 19.88 -10.68 28.87
C GLU A 360 20.57 -10.63 30.26
N PRO A 361 20.51 -11.69 31.08
CA PRO A 361 21.02 -11.71 32.46
C PRO A 361 22.57 -11.84 32.56
N GLN A 362 23.29 -11.15 31.67
CA GLN A 362 24.75 -11.11 31.58
C GLN A 362 25.25 -9.67 31.65
N PHE A 363 26.33 -9.46 32.41
CA PHE A 363 26.85 -8.14 32.73
C PHE A 363 28.38 -8.09 32.59
N LEU A 364 28.87 -7.26 31.66
CA LEU A 364 30.30 -6.98 31.50
C LEU A 364 30.63 -5.58 32.02
N VAL A 365 31.09 -5.50 33.26
CA VAL A 365 31.53 -4.25 33.89
C VAL A 365 32.97 -3.97 33.49
N ARG A 366 33.28 -2.74 33.06
CA ARG A 366 34.62 -2.32 32.58
C ARG A 366 35.01 -0.97 33.19
N GLY A 367 36.31 -0.71 33.27
CA GLY A 367 36.86 0.54 33.80
C GLY A 367 37.02 0.57 35.32
N LEU A 368 37.00 -0.60 35.96
CA LEU A 368 37.18 -0.74 37.41
C LEU A 368 38.61 -0.42 37.85
N ASN A 369 38.78 -0.01 39.11
CA ASN A 369 40.09 0.27 39.70
C ASN A 369 40.76 -1.06 40.14
N PRO A 370 42.06 -1.28 39.90
CA PRO A 370 42.76 -2.51 40.32
C PRO A 370 42.88 -2.67 41.84
N GLY A 371 42.78 -3.90 42.35
CA GLY A 371 42.91 -4.20 43.78
C GLY A 371 41.83 -3.56 44.66
N VAL A 372 40.60 -3.48 44.15
CA VAL A 372 39.43 -2.91 44.84
C VAL A 372 38.31 -3.95 44.89
N THR A 373 37.71 -4.13 46.07
CA THR A 373 36.48 -4.91 46.24
C THR A 373 35.27 -4.05 45.92
N TYR A 374 34.38 -4.59 45.10
CA TYR A 374 33.10 -4.01 44.75
C TYR A 374 31.96 -4.87 45.29
N GLU A 375 30.92 -4.20 45.77
CA GLU A 375 29.60 -4.75 46.03
C GLU A 375 28.77 -4.67 44.73
N LEU A 376 28.28 -5.81 44.26
CA LEU A 376 27.55 -5.95 43.00
C LEU A 376 26.07 -6.22 43.30
N VAL A 377 25.24 -5.20 43.21
CA VAL A 377 23.79 -5.26 43.46
C VAL A 377 23.05 -5.49 42.14
N MET A 378 22.46 -6.66 41.97
CA MET A 378 21.75 -7.07 40.74
C MET A 378 20.24 -7.20 40.96
N TYR A 379 19.46 -6.99 39.91
CA TYR A 379 18.00 -7.16 39.90
C TYR A 379 17.43 -7.27 38.49
N ALA A 380 16.23 -7.84 38.37
CA ALA A 380 15.38 -7.72 37.19
C ALA A 380 14.37 -6.56 37.39
N SER A 381 13.91 -5.93 36.32
CA SER A 381 12.76 -5.02 36.37
C SER A 381 11.91 -5.10 35.10
N ASN A 382 10.63 -4.82 35.23
CA ASN A 382 9.70 -4.63 34.12
C ASN A 382 8.80 -3.41 34.38
N ALA A 383 7.79 -3.17 33.55
CA ALA A 383 6.89 -2.01 33.68
C ALA A 383 6.03 -1.99 34.95
N LYS A 384 6.04 -3.05 35.79
CA LYS A 384 5.32 -3.13 37.08
C LYS A 384 6.23 -3.02 38.30
N GLY A 385 7.56 -3.06 38.12
CA GLY A 385 8.51 -2.83 39.20
C GLY A 385 9.81 -3.61 39.09
N ARG A 386 10.55 -3.61 40.20
CA ARG A 386 11.88 -4.20 40.38
C ARG A 386 11.77 -5.45 41.26
N SER A 387 12.50 -6.50 40.91
CA SER A 387 12.67 -7.70 41.74
C SER A 387 13.38 -7.37 43.05
N THR A 388 13.36 -8.29 44.02
CA THR A 388 14.34 -8.24 45.13
C THR A 388 15.78 -8.28 44.60
N THR A 389 16.72 -7.74 45.36
CA THR A 389 18.13 -7.67 44.98
C THR A 389 18.87 -8.98 45.20
N ILE A 390 20.01 -9.10 44.54
CA ILE A 390 21.05 -10.09 44.83
C ILE A 390 22.36 -9.33 44.94
N GLU A 391 23.07 -9.53 46.04
CA GLU A 391 24.39 -8.95 46.27
C GLU A 391 25.49 -10.01 46.09
N LEU A 392 26.55 -9.65 45.36
CA LEU A 392 27.81 -10.41 45.29
C LEU A 392 28.99 -9.49 45.61
N LEU A 393 30.03 -10.03 46.23
CA LEU A 393 31.31 -9.33 46.42
C LEU A 393 32.31 -9.78 45.37
N ALA A 394 33.01 -8.82 44.75
CA ALA A 394 33.98 -9.08 43.68
C ALA A 394 35.21 -8.18 43.81
N THR A 395 36.41 -8.76 43.83
CA THR A 395 37.68 -8.00 43.95
C THR A 395 38.44 -8.04 42.62
N THR A 396 38.83 -6.87 42.11
CA THR A 396 39.67 -6.76 40.90
C THR A 396 41.08 -7.23 41.18
N LEU A 397 41.75 -7.79 40.17
CA LEU A 397 43.17 -8.12 40.27
C LEU A 397 44.00 -6.86 40.52
N PHE A 398 45.11 -7.01 41.25
CA PHE A 398 46.15 -5.97 41.26
C PHE A 398 46.79 -5.87 39.87
N ARG A 399 47.16 -4.66 39.45
CA ARG A 399 47.95 -4.48 38.22
C ARG A 399 49.32 -5.09 38.44
N ALA A 400 49.73 -6.03 37.57
CA ALA A 400 51.04 -6.65 37.65
C ALA A 400 52.16 -5.60 37.52
N GLU A 401 53.05 -5.56 38.52
CA GLU A 401 54.14 -4.60 38.60
C GLU A 401 55.29 -5.04 37.67
N ARG A 402 55.74 -4.15 36.78
CA ARG A 402 56.82 -4.46 35.82
C ARG A 402 58.17 -4.57 36.52
N ARG A 403 58.55 -5.79 36.91
CA ARG A 403 59.95 -6.12 37.22
C ARG A 403 60.71 -6.42 35.94
N THR A 404 61.20 -5.36 35.28
CA THR A 404 62.38 -5.46 34.42
C THR A 404 63.58 -5.72 35.32
N GLY A 405 63.97 -6.99 35.46
CA GLY A 405 65.30 -7.33 35.96
C GLY A 405 66.30 -7.14 34.83
N ASP A 406 67.43 -6.49 35.10
CA ASP A 406 68.52 -6.37 34.13
C ASP A 406 69.07 -7.76 33.79
N GLU A 407 69.09 -8.11 32.51
CA GLU A 407 69.75 -9.34 32.05
C GLU A 407 71.28 -9.16 32.18
N PRO A 408 72.01 -10.11 32.81
CA PRO A 408 73.46 -10.03 32.87
C PRO A 408 74.06 -10.20 31.46
N PRO A 409 75.10 -9.43 31.09
CA PRO A 409 75.68 -9.50 29.75
C PRO A 409 76.24 -10.91 29.47
N ILE A 410 75.85 -11.47 28.33
CA ILE A 410 76.21 -12.84 27.92
C ILE A 410 77.74 -12.93 27.75
N ALA A 411 78.40 -13.59 28.70
CA ALA A 411 79.83 -13.84 28.66
C ALA A 411 80.15 -14.92 27.60
N ILE A 412 80.37 -14.49 26.36
CA ILE A 412 80.75 -15.38 25.25
C ILE A 412 82.10 -16.04 25.58
N SER A 413 82.10 -17.36 25.71
CA SER A 413 83.32 -18.15 25.94
C SER A 413 84.36 -17.88 24.85
N ALA A 414 85.63 -17.75 25.24
CA ALA A 414 86.73 -17.53 24.30
C ALA A 414 86.81 -18.60 23.19
N VAL A 415 86.34 -19.83 23.47
CA VAL A 415 86.25 -20.92 22.48
C VAL A 415 85.27 -20.58 21.35
N LEU A 416 84.13 -19.95 21.66
CA LEU A 416 83.16 -19.50 20.65
C LEU A 416 83.70 -18.34 19.82
N ALA A 417 84.46 -17.42 20.44
CA ALA A 417 85.15 -16.35 19.70
C ALA A 417 86.18 -16.90 18.70
N VAL A 418 86.97 -17.91 19.10
CA VAL A 418 87.93 -18.59 18.20
C VAL A 418 87.22 -19.35 17.08
N LEU A 419 86.11 -20.04 17.37
CA LEU A 419 85.31 -20.74 16.35
C LEU A 419 84.69 -19.76 15.34
N MET A 420 84.10 -18.66 15.79
CA MET A 420 83.58 -17.60 14.92
C MET A 420 84.70 -16.95 14.08
N GLY A 421 85.90 -16.77 14.65
CA GLY A 421 87.08 -16.29 13.93
C GLY A 421 87.55 -17.26 12.83
N LEU A 422 87.58 -18.56 13.11
CA LEU A 422 87.92 -19.60 12.12
C LEU A 422 86.90 -19.66 10.98
N VAL A 423 85.60 -19.64 11.29
CA VAL A 423 84.54 -19.60 10.27
C VAL A 423 84.63 -18.31 9.44
N GLY A 424 84.85 -17.16 10.07
CA GLY A 424 85.04 -15.88 9.37
C GLY A 424 86.25 -15.89 8.44
N ALA A 425 87.39 -16.46 8.86
CA ALA A 425 88.59 -16.59 8.04
C ALA A 425 88.37 -17.50 6.82
N LEU A 426 87.65 -18.62 6.97
CA LEU A 426 87.29 -19.51 5.87
C LEU A 426 86.34 -18.84 4.87
N VAL A 427 85.35 -18.07 5.34
CA VAL A 427 84.44 -17.29 4.49
C VAL A 427 85.19 -16.19 3.74
N LEU A 428 86.12 -15.47 4.38
CA LEU A 428 86.95 -14.48 3.71
C LEU A 428 87.86 -15.09 2.63
N LEU A 429 88.46 -16.26 2.89
CA LEU A 429 89.22 -16.99 1.88
C LEU A 429 88.35 -17.38 0.67
N ALA A 430 87.13 -17.87 0.90
CA ALA A 430 86.19 -18.18 -0.19
C ALA A 430 85.82 -16.93 -1.01
N ILE A 431 85.55 -15.80 -0.35
CA ILE A 431 85.25 -14.52 -1.02
C ILE A 431 86.46 -14.03 -1.86
N ILE A 432 87.68 -14.14 -1.33
CA ILE A 432 88.90 -13.77 -2.07
C ILE A 432 89.08 -14.65 -3.32
N ILE A 433 88.86 -15.97 -3.21
CA ILE A 433 88.91 -16.89 -4.37
C ILE A 433 87.87 -16.49 -5.43
N ILE A 434 86.62 -16.23 -5.02
CA ILE A 434 85.55 -15.77 -5.92
C ILE A 434 85.92 -14.44 -6.60
N PHE A 435 86.54 -13.50 -5.88
CA PHE A 435 86.97 -12.21 -6.43
C PHE A 435 88.15 -12.34 -7.42
N ILE A 436 89.07 -13.27 -7.18
CA ILE A 436 90.17 -13.60 -8.11
C ILE A 436 89.64 -14.30 -9.38
N MET A 437 88.63 -15.17 -9.26
CA MET A 437 87.96 -15.76 -10.42
C MET A 437 87.20 -14.70 -11.23
N LYS A 438 86.49 -13.79 -10.57
CA LYS A 438 85.67 -12.76 -11.23
C LYS A 438 86.49 -11.66 -11.89
N SER A 439 87.65 -11.29 -11.34
CA SER A 439 88.52 -10.23 -11.88
C SER A 439 89.34 -10.63 -13.11
N ARG A 440 89.37 -11.91 -13.49
CA ARG A 440 90.04 -12.39 -14.73
C ARG A 440 89.10 -12.67 -15.91
N SER A 441 87.80 -12.39 -15.77
CA SER A 441 86.77 -12.89 -16.70
C SER A 441 85.86 -11.78 -17.29
N SER A 442 86.30 -10.51 -17.29
CA SER A 442 85.48 -9.38 -17.75
C SER A 442 86.31 -8.29 -18.44
N SER A 443 86.89 -8.63 -19.58
CA SER A 443 87.29 -7.65 -20.60
C SER A 443 86.21 -7.53 -21.67
N ASP A 444 86.18 -6.38 -22.34
CA ASP A 444 85.44 -6.07 -23.56
C ASP A 444 83.89 -6.02 -23.54
N ASN A 445 83.42 -4.75 -23.53
CA ASN A 445 82.50 -4.16 -24.51
C ASN A 445 80.98 -4.51 -24.53
N SER A 446 80.09 -3.64 -25.02
CA SER A 446 79.82 -2.18 -24.81
C SER A 446 78.74 -1.71 -25.83
N VAL A 447 78.01 -0.62 -25.51
CA VAL A 447 77.35 0.32 -26.48
C VAL A 447 76.12 -0.25 -27.29
N GLU A 448 75.02 0.46 -27.60
CA GLU A 448 74.63 1.89 -27.49
C GLU A 448 73.12 2.14 -27.09
N GLN A 449 72.62 3.37 -27.34
CA GLN A 449 71.39 4.07 -26.88
C GLN A 449 70.09 3.68 -27.64
N GLY A 450 68.85 4.13 -27.31
CA GLY A 450 68.32 5.12 -26.34
C GLY A 450 66.76 5.02 -26.23
N GLU A 451 65.94 6.01 -25.84
CA GLU A 451 66.19 7.39 -25.38
C GLU A 451 65.05 7.99 -24.47
N SER A 452 63.93 8.48 -25.03
CA SER A 452 62.95 9.44 -24.41
C SER A 452 61.59 8.81 -24.01
N ASN A 453 61.00 9.03 -22.81
CA ASN A 453 60.40 10.22 -22.12
C ASN A 453 58.88 10.43 -22.47
N GLU A 454 57.95 10.78 -21.56
CA GLU A 454 58.03 11.17 -20.13
C GLU A 454 56.71 10.94 -19.30
N LYS A 455 56.85 10.68 -17.98
CA LYS A 455 55.94 10.88 -16.80
C LYS A 455 54.39 10.66 -16.82
N MET A 456 53.91 10.06 -15.72
CA MET A 456 52.56 10.21 -15.11
C MET A 456 52.68 10.13 -13.57
N GLN A 457 51.73 10.71 -12.80
CA GLN A 457 51.74 10.74 -11.32
C GLN A 457 50.88 9.64 -10.65
N THR A 458 51.00 9.51 -9.31
CA THR A 458 50.42 8.48 -8.41
C THR A 458 49.70 9.17 -7.21
N PRO A 459 49.10 8.54 -6.14
CA PRO A 459 49.15 7.15 -5.61
C PRO A 459 47.78 6.50 -5.16
N LYS A 460 47.65 5.14 -5.03
CA LYS A 460 47.66 4.22 -3.83
C LYS A 460 46.65 4.55 -2.69
N ILE A 461 46.12 3.63 -1.82
CA ILE A 461 46.46 2.28 -1.23
C ILE A 461 45.10 1.56 -0.92
N LYS A 462 44.77 0.24 -0.85
CA LYS A 462 45.35 -1.15 -0.78
C LYS A 462 45.15 -1.91 0.58
N HIS A 463 44.60 -3.14 0.53
CA HIS A 463 44.20 -4.07 1.63
C HIS A 463 45.33 -4.83 2.38
N PHE A 464 45.00 -5.58 3.46
CA PHE A 464 45.20 -7.06 3.64
C PHE A 464 44.66 -7.55 5.02
N GLU A 465 43.90 -8.65 5.13
CA GLU A 465 44.24 -10.12 5.24
C GLU A 465 44.82 -10.56 6.61
N ASP A 466 44.44 -11.71 7.23
CA ASP A 466 43.14 -12.44 7.18
C ASP A 466 42.78 -13.13 8.54
N ASP A 467 42.65 -14.44 8.86
CA ASP A 467 42.78 -15.75 8.16
C ASP A 467 42.14 -16.92 9.00
N SER A 468 41.65 -17.98 8.31
CA SER A 468 41.42 -19.44 8.64
C SER A 468 40.96 -19.98 10.02
N PRO A 469 40.30 -21.18 10.10
CA PRO A 469 39.64 -22.05 9.07
C PRO A 469 38.14 -22.35 9.48
N ASP A 470 37.40 -23.48 9.32
CA ASP A 470 37.61 -24.87 8.82
C ASP A 470 36.24 -25.60 8.51
N VAL A 471 36.31 -26.84 7.98
CA VAL A 471 35.29 -27.92 7.85
C VAL A 471 34.17 -27.80 6.77
N ILE A 472 33.93 -28.93 6.10
CA ILE A 472 33.36 -29.20 4.75
C ILE A 472 32.75 -30.66 4.79
N PRO A 473 31.92 -31.24 3.85
CA PRO A 473 31.18 -30.78 2.65
C PRO A 473 29.67 -31.16 2.57
N SER A 474 28.94 -30.68 1.55
CA SER A 474 28.30 -31.52 0.49
C SER A 474 27.66 -30.64 -0.62
N LYS A 475 27.33 -31.22 -1.80
CA LYS A 475 27.17 -30.49 -3.08
C LYS A 475 25.71 -30.39 -3.61
N PRO A 476 25.39 -29.36 -4.41
CA PRO A 476 24.24 -29.32 -5.33
C PRO A 476 24.57 -29.96 -6.71
N PHE A 477 23.67 -29.75 -7.71
CA PHE A 477 23.56 -30.33 -9.07
C PHE A 477 22.77 -31.66 -9.15
N CYS A 478 22.03 -31.97 -10.24
CA CYS A 478 21.97 -31.36 -11.58
C CYS A 478 20.58 -30.82 -11.99
N THR A 479 20.58 -29.97 -13.02
CA THR A 479 19.46 -29.70 -13.93
C THR A 479 19.25 -30.85 -14.93
N ASP A 480 18.12 -30.88 -15.64
CA ASP A 480 18.08 -31.47 -16.99
C ASP A 480 17.29 -30.56 -17.95
N TYR A 481 17.53 -30.68 -19.26
CA TYR A 481 17.08 -29.74 -20.30
C TYR A 481 16.60 -30.51 -21.53
N SER A 482 15.41 -30.20 -22.04
CA SER A 482 14.99 -30.64 -23.38
C SER A 482 14.21 -29.54 -24.09
N SER A 483 14.42 -29.42 -25.40
CA SER A 483 14.08 -28.24 -26.19
C SER A 483 13.13 -28.56 -27.34
N LEU A 484 12.22 -27.63 -27.63
CA LEU A 484 11.47 -27.55 -28.88
C LEU A 484 11.48 -26.10 -29.38
N ALA A 485 11.45 -25.93 -30.70
CA ALA A 485 11.78 -24.68 -31.39
C ALA A 485 10.54 -23.89 -31.85
N PRO A 486 10.66 -22.57 -32.10
CA PRO A 486 9.53 -21.72 -32.48
C PRO A 486 9.26 -21.66 -33.99
N ASN A 487 7.97 -21.63 -34.36
CA ASN A 487 7.41 -21.14 -35.63
C ASN A 487 6.16 -20.32 -35.25
N SER A 488 5.95 -19.06 -35.66
CA SER A 488 5.89 -18.45 -37.00
C SER A 488 4.46 -18.41 -37.58
N ASN A 489 3.98 -17.17 -37.77
CA ASN A 489 2.91 -16.69 -38.68
C ASN A 489 1.43 -17.05 -38.41
N SER A 490 0.68 -16.08 -37.91
CA SER A 490 -0.60 -15.58 -38.48
C SER A 490 -0.89 -14.22 -37.81
N GLU A 491 -0.71 -13.06 -38.46
CA GLU A 491 -1.35 -12.50 -39.66
C GLU A 491 -2.66 -11.74 -39.32
N ILE A 492 -2.78 -10.53 -39.87
CA ILE A 492 -3.79 -9.53 -39.51
C ILE A 492 -4.97 -9.62 -40.47
N ILE A 493 -6.19 -9.70 -39.95
CA ILE A 493 -7.41 -9.47 -40.74
C ILE A 493 -8.20 -8.32 -40.12
N TYR A 494 -8.11 -7.15 -40.76
CA TYR A 494 -9.19 -6.17 -40.75
C TYR A 494 -10.16 -6.58 -41.86
N GLU A 495 -11.43 -6.82 -41.53
CA GLU A 495 -12.49 -6.92 -42.53
C GLU A 495 -13.44 -5.73 -42.45
N ASN A 496 -13.83 -5.23 -43.62
CA ASN A 496 -14.53 -3.96 -43.75
C ASN A 496 -16.04 -4.16 -43.66
N VAL A 497 -16.70 -3.46 -42.74
CA VAL A 497 -18.15 -3.22 -42.81
C VAL A 497 -18.41 -1.71 -42.75
N ALA A 498 -18.15 -1.05 -43.88
CA ALA A 498 -18.84 0.20 -44.21
C ALA A 498 -20.23 -0.11 -44.79
N GLN A 499 -21.12 0.89 -44.78
CA GLN A 499 -22.50 0.83 -45.32
C GLN A 499 -23.51 -0.04 -44.53
N LYS A 500 -24.18 0.59 -43.55
CA LYS A 500 -25.55 1.08 -43.81
C LYS A 500 -26.04 2.09 -42.78
N GLU A 501 -26.51 3.22 -43.28
CA GLU A 501 -27.27 4.20 -42.51
C GLU A 501 -28.77 3.95 -42.63
N HIS A 502 -29.48 4.16 -41.50
CA HIS A 502 -30.93 4.29 -41.39
C HIS A 502 -31.73 3.00 -41.75
N THR A 503 -32.96 2.77 -41.27
CA THR A 503 -33.90 3.61 -40.50
C THR A 503 -34.69 2.70 -39.56
N TYR A 504 -35.23 3.23 -38.44
CA TYR A 504 -36.66 3.27 -38.12
C TYR A 504 -36.91 3.68 -36.67
N ALA A 505 -37.76 4.69 -36.49
CA ALA A 505 -38.33 5.06 -35.19
C ALA A 505 -39.70 4.39 -34.98
N ASN A 506 -40.15 4.40 -33.72
CA ASN A 506 -41.44 3.92 -33.21
C ASN A 506 -41.63 2.40 -33.15
N ILE A 507 -41.87 1.89 -31.93
CA ILE A 507 -43.19 1.30 -31.58
C ILE A 507 -43.35 1.15 -30.04
N MET A 508 -44.53 1.55 -29.57
CA MET A 508 -45.16 1.27 -28.26
C MET A 508 -44.44 1.58 -26.93
N ASN A 509 -44.90 2.69 -26.34
CA ASN A 509 -45.37 2.72 -24.95
C ASN A 509 -46.14 1.43 -24.55
N ARG A 510 -45.76 0.80 -23.42
CA ARG A 510 -46.70 0.49 -22.32
C ARG A 510 -45.99 -0.10 -21.09
N MET A 511 -46.34 0.41 -19.91
CA MET A 511 -46.14 -0.32 -18.66
C MET A 511 -47.19 -1.44 -18.55
N HIS A 512 -46.81 -2.62 -18.08
CA HIS A 512 -47.73 -3.54 -17.40
C HIS A 512 -46.99 -4.32 -16.32
N PHE A 513 -47.44 -4.16 -15.08
CA PHE A 513 -47.04 -4.98 -13.92
C PHE A 513 -47.86 -6.28 -13.91
N VAL A 514 -47.21 -7.44 -13.84
CA VAL A 514 -47.79 -8.69 -13.32
C VAL A 514 -46.66 -9.49 -12.64
N PRO A 515 -46.78 -9.86 -11.35
CA PRO A 515 -45.84 -10.77 -10.70
C PRO A 515 -46.24 -12.25 -10.92
N SER A 516 -45.28 -13.17 -10.80
CA SER A 516 -45.54 -14.61 -10.73
C SER A 516 -44.74 -15.24 -9.58
N GLU A 517 -45.46 -15.80 -8.62
CA GLU A 517 -44.93 -16.51 -7.44
C GLU A 517 -44.71 -18.03 -7.73
N PRO A 518 -44.33 -18.89 -6.76
CA PRO A 518 -43.44 -20.02 -7.04
C PRO A 518 -44.13 -21.32 -7.49
N TYR A 519 -43.29 -22.29 -7.84
CA TYR A 519 -43.63 -23.71 -7.95
C TYR A 519 -42.81 -24.53 -6.95
N ASP A 520 -43.47 -25.50 -6.31
CA ASP A 520 -42.88 -26.51 -5.43
C ASP A 520 -43.29 -27.92 -5.89
N ASP A 521 -42.52 -28.92 -5.45
CA ASP A 521 -42.74 -30.37 -5.51
C ASP A 521 -42.91 -31.06 -6.90
N ILE A 522 -42.18 -32.18 -7.08
CA ILE A 522 -42.75 -33.54 -6.90
C ILE A 522 -41.63 -34.60 -6.84
N THR A 523 -41.83 -35.55 -5.92
CA THR A 523 -41.09 -36.79 -5.59
C THR A 523 -41.07 -37.85 -6.73
N TYR A 524 -40.51 -39.07 -6.67
CA TYR A 524 -40.01 -39.97 -5.60
C TYR A 524 -39.03 -41.00 -6.23
N ALA A 525 -38.14 -41.60 -5.43
CA ALA A 525 -37.62 -42.96 -5.66
C ALA A 525 -37.12 -43.58 -4.35
N GLU A 526 -37.47 -44.85 -4.09
CA GLU A 526 -37.13 -45.59 -2.86
C GLU A 526 -35.89 -46.49 -3.06
N LEU A 527 -35.22 -46.85 -1.97
CA LEU A 527 -34.58 -48.16 -1.79
C LEU A 527 -34.39 -48.47 -0.28
N ALA A 528 -34.35 -49.74 0.08
CA ALA A 528 -34.75 -50.20 1.42
C ALA A 528 -33.60 -50.48 2.42
N LEU A 529 -33.98 -50.56 3.71
CA LEU A 529 -33.16 -51.02 4.84
C LEU A 529 -32.79 -52.51 4.74
N PRO A 530 -31.81 -52.96 5.55
CA PRO A 530 -32.23 -53.83 6.66
C PRO A 530 -31.59 -53.51 8.03
N ASP A 531 -32.29 -53.93 9.09
CA ASP A 531 -31.85 -53.92 10.49
C ASP A 531 -30.70 -54.89 10.80
N SER A 532 -29.96 -54.62 11.87
CA SER A 532 -29.30 -55.67 12.68
C SER A 532 -29.17 -55.25 14.15
N GLN A 533 -29.11 -56.22 15.06
CA GLN A 533 -29.47 -56.02 16.48
C GLN A 533 -28.28 -56.02 17.46
N GLN A 534 -28.45 -55.24 18.54
CA GLN A 534 -28.10 -55.46 19.97
C GLN A 534 -27.25 -56.70 20.38
N PRO A 535 -26.40 -56.61 21.45
CA PRO A 535 -26.95 -56.39 22.81
C PRO A 535 -26.09 -55.63 23.85
N PHE A 536 -26.72 -55.45 25.02
CA PHE A 536 -26.20 -54.87 26.27
C PHE A 536 -25.07 -55.69 26.94
N VAL A 537 -24.22 -54.98 27.69
CA VAL A 537 -23.72 -55.44 29.01
C VAL A 537 -23.95 -54.32 30.03
N ARG A 538 -24.26 -54.67 31.29
CA ARG A 538 -24.61 -53.72 32.35
C ARG A 538 -23.99 -54.20 33.67
N HIS A 539 -23.30 -53.34 34.41
CA HIS A 539 -22.93 -53.63 35.80
C HIS A 539 -23.32 -52.52 36.79
N ARG A 540 -23.85 -53.01 37.90
CA ARG A 540 -24.38 -52.40 39.14
C ARG A 540 -23.23 -52.41 40.20
N LEU A 541 -23.20 -51.75 41.37
CA LEU A 541 -24.07 -50.91 42.26
C LEU A 541 -23.08 -50.02 43.10
N GLU A 542 -23.33 -48.75 43.47
CA GLU A 542 -24.02 -48.23 44.70
C GLU A 542 -23.35 -48.58 46.06
N PRO A 543 -23.68 -47.93 47.23
CA PRO A 543 -24.32 -46.63 47.53
C PRO A 543 -23.56 -45.85 48.67
N PRO A 544 -24.19 -45.28 49.74
CA PRO A 544 -24.90 -43.99 49.90
C PRO A 544 -24.05 -42.95 50.73
N THR A 545 -24.49 -41.85 51.41
CA THR A 545 -25.68 -41.57 52.24
C THR A 545 -25.75 -40.06 52.64
N GLU A 546 -26.96 -39.45 52.58
CA GLU A 546 -27.65 -38.56 53.58
C GLU A 546 -26.92 -37.42 54.36
N TYR A 547 -27.56 -36.36 54.91
CA TYR A 547 -28.93 -35.78 54.85
C TYR A 547 -28.88 -34.30 55.32
N ALA A 548 -29.79 -33.44 54.85
CA ALA A 548 -30.34 -32.27 55.57
C ALA A 548 -31.64 -31.78 54.89
N ASP A 549 -32.59 -31.26 55.65
CA ASP A 549 -33.95 -30.85 55.22
C ASP A 549 -34.49 -29.71 56.12
N ILE A 550 -35.73 -29.24 55.90
CA ILE A 550 -36.55 -28.25 56.65
C ILE A 550 -36.26 -26.76 56.29
N ASP A 551 -37.24 -25.84 56.14
CA ASP A 551 -38.66 -25.86 55.71
C ASP A 551 -39.11 -24.39 55.46
N PHE A 552 -40.24 -24.15 54.80
CA PHE A 552 -40.86 -22.83 54.60
C PHE A 552 -41.94 -22.52 55.65
N GLN A 553 -41.90 -21.34 56.29
CA GLN A 553 -43.06 -20.41 56.30
C GLN A 553 -42.86 -19.05 57.00
N ASN A 554 -43.70 -18.09 56.57
CA ASN A 554 -44.21 -16.90 57.28
C ASN A 554 -43.23 -15.89 57.91
N SER A 555 -43.20 -14.69 57.31
CA SER A 555 -43.45 -13.47 58.08
C SER A 555 -44.36 -12.51 57.30
N ARG A 556 -45.24 -11.78 57.99
CA ARG A 556 -46.11 -10.74 57.42
C ARG A 556 -45.52 -9.36 57.72
N GLY A 557 -45.55 -8.44 56.77
CA GLY A 557 -45.18 -7.03 56.96
C GLY A 557 -46.13 -6.10 56.19
N THR A 558 -46.59 -5.03 56.82
CA THR A 558 -47.66 -4.15 56.30
C THR A 558 -47.17 -2.81 55.75
N PHE A 559 -47.94 -2.28 54.79
CA PHE A 559 -48.25 -0.88 54.44
C PHE A 559 -47.92 0.24 55.47
N PRO A 560 -47.75 1.53 55.07
CA PRO A 560 -48.53 2.22 54.02
C PRO A 560 -47.84 3.30 53.13
N GLY A 561 -48.61 3.90 52.22
CA GLY A 561 -48.21 5.02 51.32
C GLY A 561 -48.88 4.97 49.94
N THR A 562 -50.17 5.27 49.73
CA THR A 562 -50.76 6.63 49.49
C THR A 562 -49.85 7.55 48.63
N THR A 563 -50.26 8.12 47.47
CA THR A 563 -51.61 8.55 47.04
C THR A 563 -51.79 8.59 45.50
N THR A 564 -52.95 8.08 45.05
CA THR A 564 -53.81 8.31 43.84
C THR A 564 -53.65 9.63 43.02
N VAL A 565 -54.12 9.86 41.77
CA VAL A 565 -54.88 9.18 40.67
C VAL A 565 -54.88 10.16 39.45
N ILE A 566 -54.78 9.80 38.16
CA ILE A 566 -55.74 9.41 37.06
C ILE A 566 -54.83 9.07 35.84
N GLY A 567 -55.09 8.19 34.85
CA GLY A 567 -56.23 7.31 34.50
C GLY A 567 -56.23 7.04 32.97
N ASN A 568 -57.10 6.12 32.49
CA ASN A 568 -57.16 5.52 31.13
C ASN A 568 -56.03 4.47 30.89
N GLU A 569 -56.23 3.17 30.63
CA GLU A 569 -57.28 2.38 29.93
C GLU A 569 -57.34 2.66 28.42
N GLU A 570 -57.41 1.69 27.50
CA GLU A 570 -57.56 0.20 27.55
C GLU A 570 -56.30 -0.45 26.90
N ASP A 571 -55.71 -1.59 27.28
CA ASP A 571 -56.16 -2.96 27.62
C ASP A 571 -56.48 -3.89 26.42
N THR A 572 -55.63 -4.92 26.20
CA THR A 572 -56.00 -6.27 25.67
C THR A 572 -54.85 -7.29 25.66
N ALA A 573 -54.68 -7.99 26.78
CA ALA A 573 -54.51 -9.46 26.92
C ALA A 573 -53.50 -10.33 26.10
N ARG A 574 -52.85 -11.24 26.85
CA ARG A 574 -52.34 -12.62 26.53
C ARG A 574 -50.93 -12.87 25.95
N SER A 575 -50.00 -13.01 26.89
CA SER A 575 -49.32 -14.27 27.30
C SER A 575 -48.39 -15.06 26.33
N PRO A 576 -47.36 -15.76 26.86
CA PRO A 576 -46.17 -16.14 26.08
C PRO A 576 -46.11 -17.60 25.60
N LEU A 577 -45.19 -17.87 24.68
CA LEU A 577 -44.68 -19.20 24.34
C LEU A 577 -43.15 -19.25 24.41
N VAL A 578 -42.61 -20.29 25.03
CA VAL A 578 -41.17 -20.54 25.20
C VAL A 578 -40.80 -21.77 24.37
N ILE A 579 -39.87 -21.64 23.41
CA ILE A 579 -39.18 -22.79 22.80
C ILE A 579 -37.66 -22.55 22.73
N SER A 580 -36.96 -23.51 23.33
CA SER A 580 -35.54 -23.87 23.27
C SER A 580 -34.67 -23.27 22.15
N SER A 581 -33.45 -22.88 22.54
CA SER A 581 -32.30 -22.85 21.65
C SER A 581 -31.90 -24.26 21.19
N LYS A 582 -31.21 -24.36 20.04
CA LYS A 582 -30.35 -25.50 19.68
C LYS A 582 -29.12 -24.98 18.93
N ALA A 583 -27.93 -25.27 19.44
CA ALA A 583 -26.68 -24.86 18.80
C ALA A 583 -26.27 -25.85 17.71
N ILE A 584 -25.82 -25.34 16.57
CA ILE A 584 -25.14 -26.13 15.54
C ILE A 584 -23.66 -26.14 15.86
N ARG A 585 -23.09 -27.31 16.19
CA ARG A 585 -21.64 -27.52 16.15
C ARG A 585 -21.23 -27.79 14.72
N VAL A 586 -20.34 -26.94 14.18
CA VAL A 586 -19.53 -27.30 13.02
C VAL A 586 -18.28 -28.03 13.54
N ILE A 587 -18.00 -29.20 12.99
CA ILE A 587 -16.73 -29.92 13.18
C ILE A 587 -15.96 -29.76 11.86
N PRO A 588 -14.69 -29.36 11.86
CA PRO A 588 -13.89 -29.27 10.64
C PRO A 588 -13.51 -30.68 10.15
N GLU A 589 -13.47 -30.87 8.83
CA GLU A 589 -12.91 -32.09 8.22
C GLU A 589 -11.38 -32.09 8.30
N GLU A 590 -10.79 -33.27 8.55
CA GLU A 590 -9.34 -33.47 8.54
C GLU A 590 -8.86 -33.89 7.14
N CYS A 591 -7.91 -33.15 6.57
CA CYS A 591 -7.27 -33.55 5.32
C CYS A 591 -6.22 -34.66 5.56
N GLN A 592 -6.41 -35.82 4.93
CA GLN A 592 -5.34 -36.82 4.74
C GLN A 592 -5.29 -37.36 3.29
N PRO A 593 -4.13 -37.87 2.83
CA PRO A 593 -3.80 -37.88 1.40
C PRO A 593 -4.15 -39.19 0.67
N GLY A 594 -4.60 -39.06 -0.58
CA GLY A 594 -4.74 -40.18 -1.51
C GLY A 594 -3.43 -40.50 -2.24
N LEU A 595 -2.85 -41.66 -1.95
CA LEU A 595 -1.92 -42.35 -2.85
C LEU A 595 -2.72 -43.10 -3.94
N GLY A 596 -2.16 -43.19 -5.15
CA GLY A 596 -2.94 -43.53 -6.35
C GLY A 596 -2.69 -44.91 -6.97
N ALA A 597 -3.66 -45.30 -7.81
CA ALA A 597 -3.64 -46.27 -8.90
C ALA A 597 -4.91 -45.95 -9.75
N VAL A 598 -5.00 -46.17 -11.07
CA VAL A 598 -4.19 -46.94 -12.01
C VAL A 598 -3.77 -46.06 -13.19
#